data_AF-A0A968ZBD7-F1
#
_entry.id   AF-A0A968ZBD7-F1
#
_cell.length_a   1.000
_cell.length_b   1.000
_cell.length_c   1.000
_cell.angle_alpha   90.00
_cell.angle_beta   90.00
_cell.angle_gamma   90.00
#
_symmetry.space_group_name_H-M   'P 1'
#
loop_
_entity.id
_entity.type
_entity.pdbx_description
1 polymer ?
#
loop_
_entity_poly.entity_id
_entity_poly.type
_entity_poly.pdbx_seq_one_letter_code
_entity_poly.pdbx_strand_id
1 'polypeptide(L)'
;MTTEEREWAIEELDNWYNIQLTKEQLDCVLIQSPLVIVQIKIDCDTVAREHLIKAIAKYLGFKEYPTYSTPDEEVEKFVCEFLERAKLAGFLIRQEQ
;
A
#
# COMPACT_ATOMS: atom_id res chain seq x y z
N MET A 1 6.14 15.54 3.22
CA MET A 1 5.80 15.05 1.89
C MET A 1 5.13 16.20 1.15
N THR A 2 5.49 16.44 -0.10
CA THR A 2 4.87 17.47 -0.95
C THR A 2 3.48 17.03 -1.39
N THR A 3 2.75 17.89 -2.11
CA THR A 3 1.46 17.52 -2.73
C THR A 3 1.67 16.50 -3.85
N GLU A 4 2.71 16.70 -4.67
CA GLU A 4 3.08 15.84 -5.80
C GLU A 4 3.45 14.42 -5.35
N GLU A 5 4.27 14.29 -4.29
CA GLU A 5 4.64 12.99 -3.70
C GLU A 5 3.41 12.21 -3.18
N ARG A 6 2.40 12.91 -2.65
CA ARG A 6 1.15 12.28 -2.21
C ARG A 6 0.30 11.82 -3.37
N GLU A 7 0.18 12.66 -4.40
CA GLU A 7 -0.62 12.36 -5.59
C GLU A 7 -0.03 11.16 -6.32
N TRP A 8 1.30 11.14 -6.49
CA TRP A 8 2.02 9.97 -6.99
C TRP A 8 1.71 8.71 -6.17
N ALA A 9 1.80 8.75 -4.84
CA ALA A 9 1.54 7.59 -4.00
C ALA A 9 0.09 7.08 -4.12
N ILE A 10 -0.89 7.98 -4.21
CA ILE A 10 -2.30 7.61 -4.41
C ILE A 10 -2.51 6.98 -5.80
N GLU A 11 -1.96 7.60 -6.85
CA GLU A 11 -2.06 7.08 -8.22
C GLU A 11 -1.41 5.72 -8.37
N GLU A 12 -0.26 5.48 -7.76
CA GLU A 12 0.43 4.20 -7.82
C GLU A 12 -0.34 3.07 -7.14
N LEU A 13 -0.98 3.37 -6.00
CA LEU A 13 -1.82 2.40 -5.29
C LEU A 13 -3.08 2.05 -6.09
N ASP A 14 -3.64 3.02 -6.79
CA ASP A 14 -4.78 2.82 -7.67
C ASP A 14 -4.39 2.02 -8.93
N ASN A 15 -3.30 2.41 -9.60
CA ASN A 15 -2.87 1.83 -10.87
C ASN A 15 -2.38 0.38 -10.74
N TRP A 16 -1.66 0.06 -9.66
CA TRP A 16 -1.02 -1.26 -9.51
C TRP A 16 -1.77 -2.21 -8.60
N TYR A 17 -2.59 -1.69 -7.69
CA TYR A 17 -3.25 -2.50 -6.68
C TYR A 17 -4.76 -2.28 -6.61
N ASN A 18 -5.33 -1.40 -7.45
CA ASN A 18 -6.75 -1.03 -7.44
C ASN A 18 -7.22 -0.51 -6.07
N ILE A 19 -6.33 0.10 -5.30
CA ILE A 19 -6.62 0.65 -3.96
C ILE A 19 -6.70 2.17 -4.07
N GLN A 20 -7.87 2.71 -3.75
CA GLN A 20 -8.09 4.15 -3.64
C GLN A 20 -8.15 4.58 -2.18
N LEU A 21 -7.29 5.54 -1.86
CA LEU A 21 -7.15 6.14 -0.54
C LEU A 21 -7.38 7.64 -0.62
N THR A 22 -8.01 8.22 0.39
CA THR A 22 -7.98 9.67 0.58
C THR A 22 -6.59 10.12 1.06
N LYS A 23 -6.30 11.42 0.92
CA LYS A 23 -5.04 12.01 1.42
C LYS A 23 -4.87 11.76 2.93
N GLU A 24 -5.95 11.81 3.69
CA GLU A 24 -5.95 11.54 5.14
C GLU A 24 -5.66 10.07 5.45
N GLN A 25 -6.22 9.12 4.68
CA GLN A 25 -5.94 7.70 4.85
C GLN A 25 -4.47 7.37 4.53
N LEU A 26 -3.93 7.96 3.45
CA LEU A 26 -2.51 7.84 3.12
C LEU A 26 -1.62 8.39 4.24
N ASP A 27 -1.92 9.59 4.76
CA ASP A 27 -1.15 10.19 5.85
C ASP A 27 -1.19 9.31 7.12
N CYS A 28 -2.33 8.67 7.44
CA CYS A 28 -2.44 7.71 8.54
C CYS A 28 -1.52 6.48 8.36
N VAL A 29 -1.46 5.92 7.15
CA VAL A 29 -0.57 4.79 6.82
C VAL A 29 0.90 5.20 6.97
N LEU A 30 1.26 6.37 6.44
CA LEU A 30 2.64 6.84 6.39
C LEU A 30 3.19 7.27 7.76
N ILE A 31 2.35 7.78 8.66
CA ILE A 31 2.74 8.09 10.05
C ILE A 31 3.27 6.83 10.76
N GLN A 32 2.73 5.65 10.45
CA GLN A 32 3.16 4.38 11.06
C GLN A 32 4.41 3.79 10.38
N SER A 33 4.86 4.38 9.27
CA SER A 33 5.93 3.89 8.42
C SER A 33 6.80 5.04 7.86
N PRO A 34 7.55 5.76 8.72
CA PRO A 34 8.31 6.95 8.33
C PRO A 34 9.42 6.68 7.29
N LEU A 35 9.92 5.44 7.20
CA LEU A 35 10.86 5.02 6.16
C LEU A 35 10.30 5.17 4.74
N VAL A 36 9.00 4.93 4.56
CA VAL A 36 8.35 5.06 3.25
C VAL A 36 8.34 6.51 2.79
N ILE A 37 8.12 7.45 3.73
CA ILE A 37 8.18 8.88 3.44
C ILE A 37 9.57 9.28 2.94
N VAL A 38 10.63 8.69 3.51
CA VAL A 38 12.01 8.96 3.06
C VAL A 38 12.24 8.42 1.65
N GLN A 39 11.76 7.21 1.35
CA GLN A 39 11.92 6.63 0.02
C GLN A 39 11.19 7.45 -1.05
N ILE A 40 9.92 7.80 -0.83
CA ILE A 40 9.13 8.62 -1.76
C ILE A 40 9.80 9.99 -2.02
N LYS A 41 10.42 10.58 -1.00
CA LYS A 41 11.15 11.86 -1.14
C LYS A 41 12.47 11.74 -1.90
N ILE A 42 13.09 10.57 -1.88
CA ILE A 42 14.34 10.31 -2.58
C ILE A 42 14.03 10.07 -4.05
N ASP A 43 13.11 9.15 -4.33
CA ASP A 43 12.66 8.85 -5.69
C ASP A 43 11.26 8.21 -5.69
N CYS A 44 10.46 8.59 -6.68
CA CYS A 44 9.12 8.08 -6.92
C CYS A 44 9.21 6.83 -7.81
N ASP A 45 9.74 5.74 -7.26
CA ASP A 45 10.15 4.56 -8.03
C ASP A 45 9.50 3.23 -7.55
N THR A 46 9.97 2.12 -8.13
CA THR A 46 9.50 0.76 -7.80
C THR A 46 9.78 0.38 -6.34
N VAL A 47 10.89 0.87 -5.77
CA VAL A 47 11.25 0.60 -4.37
C VAL A 47 10.30 1.35 -3.43
N ALA A 48 10.01 2.62 -3.73
CA ALA A 48 9.02 3.41 -3.00
C ALA A 48 7.62 2.78 -3.06
N ARG A 49 7.22 2.22 -4.21
CA ARG A 49 5.95 1.48 -4.36
C ARG A 49 5.89 0.22 -3.49
N GLU A 50 6.93 -0.60 -3.51
CA GLU A 50 6.99 -1.82 -2.68
C GLU A 50 6.89 -1.48 -1.19
N HIS A 51 7.58 -0.42 -0.78
CA HIS A 51 7.53 0.09 0.58
C HIS A 51 6.15 0.64 0.97
N LEU A 52 5.44 1.31 0.05
CA LEU A 52 4.06 1.77 0.25
C LEU A 52 3.12 0.62 0.58
N ILE A 53 3.16 -0.47 -0.20
CA ILE A 53 2.29 -1.62 0.05
C ILE A 53 2.66 -2.35 1.34
N LYS A 54 3.95 -2.48 1.66
CA LYS A 54 4.39 -3.02 2.95
C LYS A 54 3.86 -2.18 4.13
N ALA A 55 3.85 -0.86 4.00
CA ALA A 55 3.30 0.03 5.02
C ALA A 55 1.78 -0.13 5.16
N ILE A 56 1.06 -0.29 4.06
CA ILE A 56 -0.38 -0.57 4.10
C ILE A 56 -0.64 -1.91 4.78
N ALA A 57 0.08 -2.96 4.42
CA ALA A 57 -0.06 -4.28 5.05
C ALA A 57 0.17 -4.18 6.57
N LYS A 58 1.21 -3.46 6.99
CA LYS A 58 1.46 -3.21 8.41
C LYS A 58 0.32 -2.44 9.08
N TYR A 59 -0.20 -1.39 8.44
CA TYR A 59 -1.35 -0.62 8.94
C TYR A 59 -2.60 -1.49 9.09
N LEU A 60 -2.81 -2.44 8.17
CA LEU A 60 -3.88 -3.44 8.22
C LEU A 60 -3.59 -4.60 9.20
N GLY A 61 -2.50 -4.53 9.97
CA GLY A 61 -2.16 -5.49 11.01
C GLY A 61 -1.53 -6.78 10.51
N PHE A 62 -0.95 -6.80 9.30
CA PHE A 62 -0.11 -7.90 8.87
C PHE A 62 1.25 -7.84 9.58
N LYS A 63 1.72 -9.00 10.05
CA LYS A 63 3.05 -9.15 10.68
C LYS A 63 4.14 -9.37 9.65
N GLU A 64 3.79 -10.00 8.54
CA GLU A 64 4.70 -10.40 7.47
C GLU A 64 4.08 -10.05 6.13
N TYR A 65 4.93 -9.86 5.14
CA TYR A 65 4.56 -9.53 3.77
C TYR A 65 5.20 -10.56 2.82
N PRO A 66 4.51 -11.01 1.77
CA PRO A 66 5.08 -11.99 0.85
C PRO A 66 6.39 -11.53 0.22
N THR A 67 7.29 -12.48 -0.02
CA THR A 67 8.59 -12.28 -0.65
C THR A 67 8.67 -13.10 -1.94
N TYR A 68 9.72 -12.91 -2.73
CA TYR A 68 9.95 -13.71 -3.95
C TYR A 68 10.03 -15.23 -3.73
N SER A 69 10.26 -15.68 -2.50
CA SER A 69 10.28 -17.09 -2.12
C SER A 69 8.96 -17.59 -1.51
N THR A 70 7.97 -16.72 -1.32
CA THR A 70 6.67 -17.10 -0.75
C THR A 70 5.89 -17.93 -1.79
N PRO A 71 5.35 -19.11 -1.41
CA PRO A 71 4.55 -19.93 -2.32
C PRO A 71 3.32 -19.18 -2.86
N ASP A 72 2.95 -19.43 -4.11
CA ASP A 72 1.82 -18.75 -4.77
C ASP A 72 0.51 -18.85 -3.97
N GLU A 73 0.22 -20.00 -3.36
CA GLU A 73 -0.97 -20.20 -2.51
C GLU A 73 -0.98 -19.27 -1.28
N GLU A 74 0.18 -19.00 -0.69
CA GLU A 74 0.32 -18.07 0.43
C GLU A 74 0.22 -16.61 -0.03
N VAL A 75 0.73 -16.30 -1.23
CA VAL A 75 0.55 -14.98 -1.87
C VAL A 75 -0.93 -14.72 -2.12
N GLU A 76 -1.66 -15.66 -2.71
CA GLU A 76 -3.09 -15.55 -2.99
C GLU A 76 -3.90 -15.34 -1.70
N LYS A 77 -3.58 -16.11 -0.66
CA LYS A 77 -4.20 -15.97 0.65
C LYS A 77 -3.94 -14.58 1.25
N PHE A 78 -2.69 -14.12 1.19
CA PHE A 78 -2.32 -12.78 1.64
C PHE A 78 -3.11 -11.72 0.89
N VAL A 79 -3.20 -11.80 -0.45
CA VAL A 79 -3.92 -10.80 -1.27
C VAL A 79 -5.40 -10.77 -0.90
N CYS A 80 -6.05 -11.93 -0.76
CA CYS A 80 -7.46 -12.00 -0.36
C CYS A 80 -7.69 -11.32 1.00
N GLU A 81 -6.90 -11.68 2.01
CA GLU A 81 -7.01 -11.14 3.35
C GLU A 81 -6.67 -9.64 3.39
N PHE A 82 -5.69 -9.22 2.59
CA PHE A 82 -5.26 -7.84 2.50
C PHE A 82 -6.39 -6.96 1.97
N LEU A 83 -7.04 -7.37 0.89
CA LEU A 83 -8.17 -6.65 0.31
C LEU A 83 -9.39 -6.62 1.25
N GLU A 84 -9.64 -7.69 1.98
CA GLU A 84 -10.71 -7.74 2.98
C GLU A 84 -10.45 -6.73 4.12
N ARG A 85 -9.25 -6.75 4.70
CA ARG A 85 -8.88 -5.82 5.77
C ARG A 85 -8.85 -4.37 5.28
N ALA A 86 -8.39 -4.14 4.05
CA ALA A 86 -8.41 -2.82 3.42
C ALA A 86 -9.84 -2.26 3.33
N LYS A 87 -10.81 -3.08 2.90
CA LYS A 87 -12.24 -2.69 2.87
C LYS A 87 -12.77 -2.39 4.28
N LEU A 88 -12.43 -3.22 5.27
CA LEU A 88 -12.82 -2.99 6.67
C LEU A 88 -12.21 -1.71 7.26
N ALA A 89 -11.01 -1.33 6.82
CA ALA A 89 -10.38 -0.05 7.15
C ALA A 89 -10.95 1.15 6.38
N GLY A 90 -11.93 0.93 5.49
CA GLY A 90 -12.60 1.96 4.72
C GLY A 90 -11.88 2.37 3.45
N PHE A 91 -10.94 1.57 2.94
CA PHE A 91 -10.31 1.81 1.65
C PHE A 91 -11.26 1.40 0.53
N LEU A 92 -11.28 2.18 -0.55
CA LEU A 92 -12.09 1.85 -1.71
C LEU A 92 -11.26 0.93 -2.61
N ILE A 93 -11.75 -0.28 -2.84
CA ILE A 93 -11.13 -1.25 -3.76
C ILE A 93 -11.91 -1.22 -5.07
N ARG A 94 -11.26 -0.81 -6.16
CA ARG A 94 -11.88 -0.85 -7.49
C ARG A 94 -11.99 -2.31 -7.93
N GLN A 95 -13.21 -2.80 -8.15
CA GLN A 95 -13.39 -4.07 -8.83
C GLN A 95 -13.18 -3.81 -10.32
N GLU A 96 -12.22 -4.51 -10.94
CA GLU A 96 -12.13 -4.53 -12.41
C GLU A 96 -13.47 -5.03 -12.95
N GLN A 97 -14.07 -4.26 -13.86
CA GLN A 97 -15.28 -4.63 -14.61
C GLN A 97 -14.93 -5.63 -15.71
#